data_AF-A0A0G1XMN5-F1
#
_entry.id   AF-A0A0G1XMN5-F1
#
_cell.length_a   1.000
_cell.length_b   1.000
_cell.length_c   1.000
_cell.angle_alpha   90.00
_cell.angle_beta   90.00
_cell.angle_gamma   90.00
#
_symmetry.space_group_name_H-M   'P 1'
#
loop_
_entity.id
_entity.type
_entity.pdbx_description
1 polymer ?
#
loop_
_entity_poly.entity_id
_entity_poly.type
_entity_poly.pdbx_seq_one_letter_code
_entity_poly.pdbx_strand_id
1 'polypeptide(L)'
;MHADLASIQEARDLLERAHEAQRAFAKVSQEQVDRVVTAMARAASAAAESLARLAVDETGMGVYEDKIRKNKFGSDDVLAYILPLRTVGIVREIPERKVKELAVPMGVVAALVPTTNPTSTAMYKAL
;
A
#
# COMPACT_ATOMS: atom_id res chain seq x y z
N MET A 1 -18.96 -7.03 25.52
CA MET A 1 -17.71 -7.63 25.00
C MET A 1 -16.58 -6.66 25.33
N HIS A 2 -15.49 -7.13 25.94
CA HIS A 2 -14.37 -6.25 26.26
C HIS A 2 -13.67 -5.79 24.97
N ALA A 3 -13.26 -4.52 24.90
CA ALA A 3 -12.75 -3.89 23.67
C ALA A 3 -11.44 -4.55 23.16
N ASP A 4 -10.66 -5.13 24.07
CA ASP A 4 -9.45 -5.91 23.77
C ASP A 4 -9.75 -7.26 23.10
N LEU A 5 -10.74 -8.01 23.59
CA LEU A 5 -11.15 -9.26 22.96
C LEU A 5 -11.76 -9.01 21.58
N ALA A 6 -12.50 -7.91 21.43
CA ALA A 6 -13.06 -7.47 20.15
C ALA A 6 -11.96 -7.16 19.12
N SER A 7 -10.94 -6.38 19.50
CA SER A 7 -9.86 -5.99 18.58
C SER A 7 -8.94 -7.17 18.20
N ILE A 8 -8.69 -8.10 19.12
CA ILE A 8 -7.97 -9.34 18.82
C ILE A 8 -8.72 -10.18 17.79
N GLN A 9 -10.05 -10.30 17.94
CA GLN A 9 -10.86 -11.06 16.99
C GLN A 9 -10.91 -10.37 15.61
N GLU A 10 -11.10 -9.05 15.57
CA GLU A 10 -11.06 -8.29 14.32
C GLU A 10 -9.73 -8.47 13.58
N ALA A 11 -8.60 -8.44 14.29
CA ALA A 11 -7.29 -8.65 13.69
C ALA A 11 -7.14 -10.05 13.06
N ARG A 12 -7.70 -11.09 13.69
CA ARG A 12 -7.73 -12.46 13.14
C ARG A 12 -8.57 -12.52 11.87
N ASP A 13 -9.77 -11.96 11.90
CA ASP A 13 -10.70 -11.95 10.77
C ASP A 13 -10.14 -11.15 9.57
N LEU A 14 -9.40 -10.08 9.84
CA LEU A 14 -8.67 -9.30 8.82
C LEU A 14 -7.51 -10.11 8.21
N LEU A 15 -6.74 -10.82 9.04
CA LEU A 15 -5.62 -11.64 8.58
C LEU A 15 -6.09 -12.78 7.67
N GLU A 16 -7.16 -13.48 8.03
CA GLU A 16 -7.72 -14.57 7.23
C GLU A 16 -8.17 -14.07 5.86
N ARG A 17 -8.95 -12.98 5.82
CA ARG A 17 -9.38 -12.36 4.55
C ARG A 17 -8.20 -11.86 3.71
N ALA A 18 -7.20 -11.25 4.34
CA ALA A 18 -6.01 -10.78 3.64
C ALA A 18 -5.21 -11.96 3.05
N HIS A 19 -5.12 -13.08 3.77
CA HIS A 19 -4.45 -14.28 3.29
C HIS A 19 -5.15 -14.88 2.07
N GLU A 20 -6.48 -14.96 2.09
CA GLU A 20 -7.27 -15.42 0.95
C GLU A 20 -7.11 -14.49 -0.26
N ALA A 21 -7.22 -13.18 -0.05
CA ALA A 21 -7.03 -12.18 -1.10
C ALA A 21 -5.61 -12.26 -1.69
N GLN A 22 -4.59 -12.41 -0.85
CA GLN A 22 -3.20 -12.54 -1.29
C GLN A 22 -2.99 -13.78 -2.17
N ARG A 23 -3.59 -14.93 -1.82
CA ARG A 23 -3.49 -16.15 -2.65
C ARG A 23 -4.13 -15.99 -4.02
N ALA A 24 -5.19 -15.21 -4.13
CA ALA A 24 -5.80 -14.87 -5.41
C ALA A 24 -4.92 -13.88 -6.18
N PHE A 25 -4.44 -12.83 -5.51
CA PHE A 25 -3.65 -11.76 -6.12
C PHE A 25 -2.26 -12.24 -6.59
N ALA A 26 -1.65 -13.22 -5.92
CA ALA A 26 -0.37 -13.81 -6.30
C ALA A 26 -0.36 -14.50 -7.68
N LYS A 27 -1.53 -14.69 -8.30
CA LYS A 27 -1.69 -15.34 -9.61
C LYS A 27 -1.89 -14.33 -10.75
N VAL A 28 -1.94 -13.04 -10.45
CA VAL A 28 -2.21 -12.00 -11.45
C VAL A 28 -0.94 -11.63 -12.23
N SER A 29 -1.11 -11.14 -13.46
CA SER A 29 0.00 -10.70 -14.30
C SER A 29 0.56 -9.34 -13.86
N GLN A 30 1.76 -8.98 -14.34
CA GLN A 30 2.35 -7.66 -14.11
C GLN A 30 1.38 -6.55 -14.51
N GLU A 31 0.75 -6.65 -15.68
CA GLU A 31 -0.20 -5.64 -16.18
C GLU A 31 -1.45 -5.54 -15.31
N GLN A 32 -1.87 -6.63 -14.67
CA GLN A 32 -2.97 -6.60 -13.72
C GLN A 32 -2.57 -5.91 -12.41
N VAL A 33 -1.37 -6.18 -11.90
CA VAL A 33 -0.80 -5.47 -10.73
C VAL A 33 -0.70 -3.97 -11.04
N ASP A 34 -0.09 -3.60 -12.16
CA ASP A 34 0.11 -2.22 -12.56
C ASP A 34 -1.21 -1.46 -12.68
N ARG A 35 -2.26 -2.09 -13.23
CA ARG A 35 -3.61 -1.50 -13.30
C ARG A 35 -4.21 -1.24 -11.93
N VAL A 36 -4.08 -2.20 -11.00
CA VAL A 36 -4.63 -2.08 -9.65
C VAL A 36 -3.91 -0.97 -8.88
N VAL A 37 -2.57 -0.99 -8.86
CA VAL A 37 -1.74 0.01 -8.16
C VAL A 37 -1.97 1.41 -8.74
N THR A 38 -2.08 1.53 -10.07
CA THR A 38 -2.41 2.81 -10.72
C THR A 38 -3.78 3.33 -10.30
N ALA A 39 -4.79 2.45 -10.21
CA ALA A 39 -6.13 2.85 -9.76
C ALA A 39 -6.13 3.28 -8.29
N MET A 40 -5.42 2.55 -7.42
CA MET A 40 -5.27 2.88 -6.00
C MET A 40 -4.61 4.24 -5.81
N ALA A 41 -3.49 4.49 -6.50
CA ALA A 41 -2.77 5.76 -6.42
C ALA A 41 -3.62 6.93 -6.92
N ARG A 42 -4.37 6.76 -8.02
CA ARG A 42 -5.29 7.80 -8.52
C ARG A 42 -6.40 8.13 -7.52
N ALA A 43 -6.98 7.11 -6.88
CA ALA A 43 -7.99 7.31 -5.84
C ALA A 43 -7.41 8.05 -4.62
N ALA A 44 -6.23 7.64 -4.15
CA ALA A 44 -5.52 8.30 -3.05
C ALA A 44 -5.19 9.76 -3.39
N SER A 45 -4.72 10.01 -4.61
CA SER A 45 -4.42 11.34 -5.13
C SER A 45 -5.66 12.24 -5.19
N ALA A 46 -6.80 11.71 -5.65
CA ALA A 46 -8.06 12.45 -5.68
C ALA A 46 -8.58 12.77 -4.27
N ALA A 47 -8.34 11.89 -3.30
CA ALA A 47 -8.73 12.08 -1.90
C ALA A 47 -7.70 12.85 -1.05
N ALA A 48 -6.61 13.34 -1.65
CA ALA A 48 -5.50 13.92 -0.91
C ALA A 48 -5.92 15.09 0.00
N GLU A 49 -6.83 15.95 -0.46
CA GLU A 49 -7.33 17.08 0.33
C GLU A 49 -8.25 16.65 1.47
N SER A 50 -9.27 15.83 1.18
CA SER A 50 -10.23 15.40 2.21
C SER A 50 -9.54 14.63 3.33
N LEU A 51 -8.59 13.76 2.98
CA LEU A 51 -7.81 12.99 3.95
C LEU A 51 -6.82 13.85 4.74
N ALA A 52 -6.24 14.89 4.13
CA ALA A 52 -5.39 15.83 4.84
C ALA A 52 -6.15 16.62 5.91
N ARG A 53 -7.38 17.06 5.59
CA ARG A 53 -8.27 17.74 6.54
C ARG A 53 -8.63 16.82 7.69
N LEU A 54 -9.12 15.61 7.39
CA LEU A 54 -9.43 14.61 8.41
C LEU A 54 -8.25 14.36 9.36
N ALA A 55 -7.04 14.21 8.82
CA ALA A 55 -5.86 13.96 9.64
C ALA A 55 -5.48 15.13 10.55
N VAL A 56 -5.60 16.39 10.11
CA VAL A 56 -5.34 17.55 10.98
C VAL A 56 -6.48 17.70 11.99
N ASP A 57 -7.74 17.58 11.57
CA ASP A 57 -8.92 17.74 12.42
C ASP A 57 -8.94 16.72 13.57
N GLU A 58 -8.59 15.47 13.29
CA GLU A 58 -8.57 14.39 14.29
C GLU A 58 -7.35 14.48 15.23
N THR A 59 -6.16 14.78 14.69
CA THR A 59 -4.91 14.73 15.47
C THR A 59 -4.51 16.05 16.11
N GLY A 60 -5.01 17.18 15.59
CA GLY A 60 -4.53 18.53 15.93
C GLY A 60 -3.10 18.83 15.48
N MET A 61 -2.46 17.98 14.67
CA MET A 61 -1.04 18.10 14.31
C MET A 61 -0.81 18.52 12.86
N GLY A 62 0.04 19.53 12.67
CA GLY A 62 0.50 20.00 11.36
C GLY A 62 -0.48 20.96 10.69
N VAL A 63 -0.25 21.25 9.42
CA VAL A 63 -1.09 22.14 8.60
C VAL A 63 -1.64 21.40 7.39
N TYR A 64 -2.82 21.83 6.92
CA TYR A 64 -3.54 21.14 5.85
C TYR A 64 -2.71 21.05 4.58
N GLU A 65 -2.09 22.15 4.16
CA GLU A 65 -1.34 22.29 2.92
C GLU A 65 -0.16 21.30 2.86
N ASP A 66 0.56 21.15 3.96
CA ASP A 66 1.67 20.22 4.07
C ASP A 66 1.18 18.76 4.03
N LYS A 67 0.04 18.46 4.67
CA LYS A 67 -0.55 17.12 4.61
C LYS A 67 -1.09 16.79 3.21
N ILE A 68 -1.61 17.76 2.47
CA ILE A 68 -2.00 17.58 1.06
C ILE A 68 -0.78 17.19 0.24
N ARG A 69 0.33 17.93 0.38
CA ARG A 69 1.60 17.60 -0.30
C ARG A 69 2.11 16.22 0.08
N LYS A 70 2.07 15.86 1.36
CA LYS A 70 2.46 14.52 1.83
C LYS A 70 1.57 13.40 1.29
N ASN A 71 0.26 13.63 1.17
CA ASN A 71 -0.66 12.66 0.58
C ASN A 71 -0.37 12.47 -0.92
N LYS A 72 -0.14 13.57 -1.66
CA LYS A 72 0.27 13.52 -3.07
C LYS A 72 1.61 12.81 -3.26
N PHE A 73 2.57 13.04 -2.36
CA PHE A 73 3.82 12.30 -2.35
C PHE A 73 3.60 10.79 -2.12
N GLY A 74 2.76 10.45 -1.14
CA GLY A 74 2.38 9.07 -0.84
C GLY A 74 1.56 8.37 -1.93
N SER A 75 1.10 9.08 -2.96
CA SER A 75 0.32 8.54 -4.07
C SER A 75 1.03 8.67 -5.43
N ASP A 76 1.25 9.90 -5.89
CA ASP A 76 1.66 10.20 -7.26
C ASP A 76 3.16 9.92 -7.46
N ASP A 77 3.99 10.41 -6.54
CA ASP A 77 5.45 10.24 -6.61
C ASP A 77 5.83 8.78 -6.36
N VAL A 78 5.17 8.10 -5.40
CA VAL A 78 5.37 6.67 -5.18
C VAL A 78 4.96 5.86 -6.40
N LEU A 79 3.79 6.11 -7.00
CA LEU A 79 3.37 5.42 -8.22
C LEU A 79 4.40 5.62 -9.34
N ALA A 80 4.86 6.86 -9.58
CA ALA A 80 5.82 7.16 -10.62
C ALA A 80 7.14 6.37 -10.44
N TYR A 81 7.55 6.14 -9.19
CA TYR A 81 8.74 5.36 -8.87
C TYR A 81 8.55 3.85 -9.05
N ILE A 82 7.43 3.28 -8.57
CA ILE A 82 7.24 1.83 -8.54
C ILE A 82 6.68 1.23 -9.83
N LEU A 83 5.91 2.00 -10.62
CA LEU A 83 5.28 1.52 -11.85
C LEU A 83 6.23 0.91 -12.89
N PRO A 84 7.46 1.41 -13.11
CA PRO A 84 8.39 0.78 -14.07
C PRO A 84 9.06 -0.49 -13.53
N LEU A 85 8.89 -0.84 -12.25
CA LEU A 85 9.56 -1.99 -11.64
C LEU A 85 8.85 -3.29 -12.00
N ARG A 86 9.63 -4.34 -12.31
CA ARG A 86 9.08 -5.70 -12.44
C ARG A 86 9.04 -6.38 -11.08
N THR A 87 7.86 -6.85 -10.71
CA THR A 87 7.57 -7.46 -9.40
C THR A 87 6.82 -8.79 -9.53
N VAL A 88 6.50 -9.22 -10.75
CA VAL A 88 5.80 -10.49 -11.02
C VAL A 88 6.67 -11.40 -11.89
N GLY A 89 6.84 -12.65 -11.46
CA GLY A 89 7.51 -13.68 -12.25
C GLY A 89 9.01 -13.46 -12.38
N ILE A 90 9.57 -13.69 -13.57
CA ILE A 90 10.99 -13.49 -13.85
C ILE A 90 11.27 -11.99 -13.98
N VAL A 91 12.05 -11.46 -13.04
CA VAL A 91 12.40 -10.03 -12.99
C VAL A 91 13.75 -9.73 -13.62
N ARG A 92 14.62 -10.75 -13.73
CA ARG A 92 15.94 -10.63 -14.35
C ARG A 92 16.41 -11.97 -14.90
N GLU A 93 17.06 -11.94 -16.06
CA GLU A 93 17.75 -13.08 -16.65
C GLU A 93 19.22 -12.71 -16.86
N ILE A 94 20.13 -13.65 -16.52
CA ILE A 94 21.58 -13.49 -16.64
C ILE A 94 22.11 -14.70 -17.44
N PRO A 95 22.00 -14.68 -18.79
CA PRO A 95 22.25 -15.84 -19.65
C PRO A 95 23.65 -16.43 -19.50
N GLU A 96 24.66 -15.58 -19.44
CA GLU A 96 26.08 -15.89 -19.25
C GLU A 96 26.35 -16.71 -17.98
N ARG A 97 25.51 -16.53 -16.95
CA ARG A 97 25.58 -17.30 -15.69
C ARG A 97 24.55 -18.41 -15.61
N LYS A 98 23.65 -18.54 -16.60
CA LYS A 98 22.48 -19.42 -16.58
C LYS A 98 21.60 -19.20 -15.33
N VAL A 99 21.45 -17.94 -14.92
CA VAL A 99 20.68 -17.55 -13.72
C VAL A 99 19.41 -16.80 -14.13
N LYS A 100 18.31 -17.07 -13.43
CA LYS A 100 17.07 -16.29 -13.47
C LYS A 100 16.67 -15.88 -12.06
N GLU A 101 16.25 -14.63 -11.89
CA GLU A 101 15.74 -14.12 -10.62
C GLU A 101 14.21 -14.04 -10.72
N LEU A 102 13.52 -14.62 -9.74
CA LEU A 102 12.06 -14.64 -9.67
C LEU A 102 11.59 -13.84 -8.47
N ALA A 103 10.59 -13.00 -8.67
CA ALA A 103 9.89 -12.31 -7.60
C ALA A 103 8.86 -13.24 -6.95
N VAL A 104 8.92 -13.33 -5.62
CA VAL A 104 7.97 -14.08 -4.79
C VAL A 104 7.42 -13.13 -3.73
N PRO A 105 6.10 -12.89 -3.67
CA PRO A 105 5.52 -12.01 -2.65
C PRO A 105 5.66 -12.63 -1.26
N MET A 106 5.96 -11.79 -0.27
CA MET A 106 6.13 -12.22 1.13
C MET A 106 4.84 -12.76 1.77
N GLY A 107 3.67 -12.36 1.26
CA GLY A 107 2.37 -12.69 1.84
C GLY A 107 1.68 -11.45 2.40
N VAL A 108 1.07 -11.58 3.58
CA VAL A 108 0.37 -10.48 4.26
C VAL A 108 1.38 -9.64 5.06
N VAL A 109 1.33 -8.32 4.90
CA VAL A 109 2.23 -7.38 5.59
C VAL A 109 1.46 -6.65 6.69
N ALA A 110 1.97 -6.70 7.92
CA ALA A 110 1.44 -5.90 9.03
C ALA A 110 2.02 -4.48 8.97
N ALA A 111 1.16 -3.48 8.74
CA ALA A 111 1.55 -2.09 8.58
C ALA A 111 1.20 -1.25 9.82
N LEU A 112 2.21 -0.84 10.59
CA LEU A 112 2.02 0.15 11.66
C LEU A 112 1.96 1.56 11.10
N VAL A 113 0.99 2.36 11.54
CA VAL A 113 0.73 3.71 11.04
C VAL A 113 0.96 4.73 12.17
N PRO A 114 1.85 5.72 12.00
CA PRO A 114 2.13 6.72 13.03
C PRO A 114 1.12 7.89 12.99
N THR A 115 0.86 8.48 14.15
CA THR A 115 -0.04 9.65 14.31
C THR A 115 0.44 10.90 13.55
N THR A 116 1.73 11.05 13.28
CA THR A 116 2.27 12.24 12.60
C THR A 116 1.93 12.27 11.11
N ASN A 117 1.84 11.11 10.46
CA ASN A 117 1.60 10.95 9.03
C ASN A 117 0.60 9.81 8.75
N PRO A 118 -0.63 9.85 9.29
CA PRO A 118 -1.52 8.69 9.28
C PRO A 118 -1.95 8.31 7.86
N THR A 119 -2.39 9.30 7.07
CA THR A 119 -2.94 9.08 5.73
C THR A 119 -1.86 8.77 4.70
N SER A 120 -0.81 9.58 4.63
CA SER A 120 0.27 9.36 3.67
C SER A 120 1.04 8.06 3.92
N THR A 121 1.17 7.64 5.19
CA THR A 121 1.76 6.32 5.52
C THR A 121 0.89 5.17 5.04
N ALA A 122 -0.43 5.26 5.23
CA ALA A 122 -1.35 4.25 4.73
C ALA A 122 -1.31 4.18 3.19
N MET A 123 -1.26 5.32 2.51
CA MET A 123 -1.16 5.38 1.04
C MET A 123 0.11 4.70 0.52
N TYR A 124 1.30 5.12 0.97
CA TYR A 124 2.53 4.59 0.39
C TYR A 124 2.76 3.11 0.73
N LYS A 125 2.27 2.63 1.89
CA LYS A 125 2.40 1.21 2.27
C LYS A 125 1.40 0.31 1.56
N ALA A 126 0.30 0.86 1.06
CA ALA A 126 -0.70 0.12 0.30
C ALA A 126 -0.35 -0.02 -1.18
N LEU A 127 0.44 0.92 -1.72
CA LEU A 127 1.00 0.87 -3.08
C LEU A 127 2.23 -0.04 -3.15
#